data_AF-F8ADB4-F1
#
_entry.id   AF-F8ADB4-F1
#
_cell.length_a   1.000
_cell.length_b   1.000
_cell.length_c   1.000
_cell.angle_alpha   90.00
_cell.angle_beta   90.00
_cell.angle_gamma   90.00
#
_symmetry.space_group_name_H-M   'P 1'
#
loop_
_entity.id
_entity.type
_entity.pdbx_description
1 polymer ?
#
loop_
_entity_poly.entity_id
_entity_poly.type
_entity_poly.pdbx_seq_one_letter_code
_entity_poly.pdbx_strand_id
1 'polypeptide(L)'
;MRVKNLIFLLICFLLLYLVKISFAAKDYVWSDKSFKIAVLPNEIIDKGKIKTITINSINQSDIDLVIFTGDTKDGSSVCSDEVIGKKLIDYFNKINAPVIYSVGDNEWTDCHRVSNGSYDPLERLSYIRRIFFNKPYTQGKNHLPVDRQGKLGDKFSENSRLIYHNVMLVSLHVVGSNNNLVSSDKLCFKKSKRTWKDCEKATDEYRERNKANIKWLKESFAIAKKKNLKAVIVAIQADIYYPYVPTIKGYKKFLKNLNEKNGFTDFFNVLKEETISFPGQVLLVHGDTHFFQFDKPMFFESNWTIVPNFSRVETFGGKETSWVEITVNPNDPQNMFVIKPVVLPAL
;
A
#
# COMPACT_ATOMS: atom_id res chain seq x y z
N MET A 1 37.56 -50.50 22.01
CA MET A 1 36.23 -50.06 21.52
C MET A 1 35.83 -48.73 22.17
N ARG A 2 36.23 -47.55 21.65
CA ARG A 2 35.64 -46.26 22.11
C ARG A 2 36.02 -44.99 21.33
N VAL A 3 36.41 -45.10 20.05
CA VAL A 3 36.77 -43.90 19.24
C VAL A 3 36.04 -43.84 17.90
N LYS A 4 35.59 -44.98 17.34
CA LYS A 4 34.86 -45.00 16.05
C LYS A 4 33.40 -44.51 16.11
N ASN A 5 32.76 -44.50 17.29
CA ASN A 5 31.37 -44.07 17.43
C ASN A 5 31.18 -42.56 17.63
N LEU A 6 32.25 -41.81 17.96
CA LEU A 6 32.14 -40.36 18.19
C LEU A 6 32.21 -39.57 16.87
N ILE A 7 32.94 -40.08 15.88
CA ILE A 7 33.07 -39.44 14.56
C ILE A 7 31.77 -39.58 13.75
N PHE A 8 31.06 -40.70 13.88
CA PHE A 8 29.79 -40.90 13.18
C PHE A 8 28.65 -40.01 13.72
N LEU A 9 28.64 -39.72 15.03
CA LEU A 9 27.67 -38.80 15.63
C LEU A 9 27.95 -37.32 15.29
N LEU A 10 29.21 -36.92 15.19
CA LEU A 10 29.59 -35.55 14.81
C LEU A 10 29.32 -35.24 13.33
N ILE A 11 29.42 -36.24 12.44
CA ILE A 11 29.06 -36.07 11.03
C ILE A 11 27.54 -35.94 10.85
N CYS A 12 26.73 -36.68 11.62
CA CYS A 12 25.27 -36.51 11.61
C CYS A 12 24.82 -35.15 12.18
N PHE A 13 25.50 -34.61 13.20
CA PHE A 13 25.18 -33.29 13.74
C PHE A 13 25.61 -32.13 12.82
N LEU A 14 26.70 -32.28 12.05
CA LEU A 14 27.09 -31.28 11.04
C LEU A 14 26.18 -31.31 9.79
N LEU A 15 25.64 -32.47 9.41
CA LEU A 15 24.70 -32.58 8.29
C LEU A 15 23.29 -32.07 8.62
N LEU A 16 22.90 -32.04 9.89
CA LEU A 16 21.62 -31.47 10.33
C LEU A 16 21.61 -29.93 10.42
N TYR A 17 22.78 -29.27 10.42
CA TYR A 17 22.88 -27.80 10.47
C TYR A 17 23.02 -27.10 9.11
N LEU A 18 23.09 -27.85 8.01
CA LEU A 18 23.28 -27.30 6.66
C LEU A 18 22.09 -27.45 5.71
N VAL A 19 20.94 -27.91 6.21
CA VAL A 19 19.69 -27.80 5.46
C VAL A 19 18.95 -26.52 5.90
N LYS A 20 19.58 -25.37 5.65
CA LYS A 20 18.79 -24.18 5.35
C LYS A 20 18.10 -24.49 4.04
N ILE A 21 16.84 -24.93 4.11
CA ILE A 21 15.93 -24.85 2.97
C ILE A 21 15.77 -23.36 2.71
N SER A 22 16.69 -22.80 1.94
CA SER A 22 16.42 -21.59 1.19
C SER A 22 15.26 -21.97 0.29
N PHE A 23 14.04 -21.56 0.66
CA PHE A 23 13.01 -21.33 -0.33
C PHE A 23 13.60 -20.25 -1.23
N ALA A 24 14.33 -20.66 -2.26
CA ALA A 24 14.57 -19.80 -3.40
C ALA A 24 13.16 -19.40 -3.85
N ALA A 25 12.82 -18.14 -3.67
CA ALA A 25 11.69 -17.55 -4.36
C ALA A 25 11.83 -18.02 -5.81
N LYS A 26 10.82 -18.72 -6.35
CA LYS A 26 10.81 -19.02 -7.78
C LYS A 26 11.06 -17.69 -8.47
N ASP A 27 12.21 -17.54 -9.13
CA ASP A 27 12.44 -16.41 -10.01
C ASP A 27 11.43 -16.58 -11.15
N TYR A 28 10.25 -15.98 -10.97
CA TYR A 28 9.27 -15.88 -12.04
C TYR A 28 9.90 -15.01 -13.11
N VAL A 29 10.37 -15.65 -14.19
CA VAL A 29 10.81 -14.96 -15.39
C VAL A 29 9.56 -14.53 -16.13
N TRP A 30 9.12 -13.31 -15.88
CA TRP A 30 7.99 -12.73 -16.58
C TRP A 30 8.44 -12.17 -17.93
N SER A 31 7.63 -12.35 -18.96
CA SER A 31 7.78 -11.65 -20.24
C SER A 31 7.52 -10.14 -20.05
N ASP A 32 8.04 -9.29 -20.93
CA ASP A 32 7.74 -7.84 -20.96
C ASP A 32 6.32 -7.54 -21.51
N LYS A 33 5.34 -8.40 -21.23
CA LYS A 33 3.98 -8.26 -21.76
C LYS A 33 3.31 -7.05 -21.11
N SER A 34 2.57 -6.30 -21.91
CA SER A 34 1.63 -5.31 -21.36
C SER A 34 0.52 -6.01 -20.58
N PHE A 35 0.10 -5.38 -19.49
CA PHE A 35 -0.94 -5.88 -18.58
C PHE A 35 -1.76 -4.71 -18.03
N LYS A 36 -2.95 -5.00 -17.52
CA LYS A 36 -3.89 -3.99 -17.00
C LYS A 36 -4.14 -4.17 -15.52
N ILE A 37 -4.13 -3.06 -14.80
CA ILE A 37 -4.44 -2.97 -13.38
C ILE A 37 -5.76 -2.19 -13.23
N ALA A 38 -6.71 -2.72 -12.46
CA ALA A 38 -7.81 -1.92 -11.94
C ALA A 38 -7.44 -1.35 -10.56
N VAL A 39 -7.62 -0.05 -10.35
CA VAL A 39 -7.54 0.56 -9.02
C VAL A 39 -8.96 0.78 -8.52
N LEU A 40 -9.30 0.09 -7.42
CA LEU A 40 -10.61 0.21 -6.79
C LEU A 40 -10.82 1.61 -6.19
N PRO A 41 -12.07 2.08 -6.10
CA PRO A 41 -12.36 3.29 -5.33
C PRO A 41 -12.15 3.05 -3.83
N ASN A 42 -11.84 4.11 -3.09
CA ASN A 42 -11.97 4.13 -1.63
C ASN A 42 -13.44 4.11 -1.20
N GLU A 43 -13.65 3.85 0.08
CA GLU A 43 -14.95 3.69 0.74
C GLU A 43 -15.86 2.71 0.00
N ILE A 44 -15.37 1.48 -0.25
CA ILE A 44 -16.17 0.45 -0.94
C ILE A 44 -17.44 0.02 -0.18
N ILE A 45 -17.51 0.37 1.11
CA ILE A 45 -18.67 0.31 1.98
C ILE A 45 -19.02 1.73 2.46
N ASP A 46 -19.96 2.41 1.81
CA ASP A 46 -20.46 3.72 2.25
C ASP A 46 -21.78 3.53 3.00
N LYS A 47 -21.83 3.90 4.28
CA LYS A 47 -23.01 3.79 5.15
C LYS A 47 -23.68 2.41 5.09
N GLY A 48 -22.86 1.37 5.04
CA GLY A 48 -23.28 -0.03 4.97
C GLY A 48 -23.67 -0.53 3.57
N LYS A 49 -23.74 0.33 2.55
CA LYS A 49 -23.95 -0.06 1.15
C LYS A 49 -22.62 -0.47 0.52
N ILE A 50 -22.60 -1.63 -0.13
CA ILE A 50 -21.40 -2.19 -0.76
C ILE A 50 -21.39 -1.86 -2.25
N LYS A 51 -20.26 -1.37 -2.79
CA LYS A 51 -20.05 -1.05 -4.21
C LYS A 51 -19.91 -2.29 -5.10
N THR A 52 -20.97 -3.10 -5.23
CA THR A 52 -20.94 -4.33 -6.04
C THR A 52 -20.88 -4.08 -7.54
N ILE A 53 -21.39 -2.94 -8.01
CA ILE A 53 -21.34 -2.55 -9.43
C ILE A 53 -19.89 -2.41 -9.93
N THR A 54 -18.99 -1.92 -9.08
CA THR A 54 -17.55 -1.82 -9.35
C THR A 54 -16.95 -3.20 -9.61
N ILE A 55 -17.25 -4.18 -8.76
CA ILE A 55 -16.78 -5.58 -8.95
C ILE A 55 -17.27 -6.13 -10.28
N ASN A 56 -18.57 -5.96 -10.58
CA ASN A 56 -19.15 -6.49 -11.82
C ASN A 56 -18.47 -5.90 -13.05
N SER A 57 -18.23 -4.58 -13.04
CA SER A 57 -17.54 -3.88 -14.13
C SER A 57 -16.09 -4.35 -14.31
N ILE A 58 -15.32 -4.51 -13.21
CA ILE A 58 -13.95 -5.04 -13.26
C ILE A 58 -13.93 -6.47 -13.79
N ASN A 59 -14.82 -7.35 -13.29
CA ASN A 59 -14.87 -8.75 -13.71
C ASN A 59 -15.31 -8.95 -15.17
N GLN A 60 -16.01 -7.98 -15.76
CA GLN A 60 -16.36 -7.96 -17.18
C GLN A 60 -15.27 -7.32 -18.06
N SER A 61 -14.23 -6.77 -17.45
CA SER A 61 -13.09 -6.16 -18.12
C SER A 61 -11.90 -7.12 -18.15
N ASP A 62 -11.02 -6.92 -19.12
CA ASP A 62 -9.76 -7.65 -19.24
C ASP A 62 -8.74 -7.04 -18.27
N ILE A 63 -8.70 -7.54 -17.03
CA ILE A 63 -7.87 -7.03 -15.93
C ILE A 63 -7.00 -8.14 -15.36
N ASP A 64 -5.69 -7.90 -15.33
CA ASP A 64 -4.69 -8.87 -14.84
C ASP A 64 -4.51 -8.78 -13.31
N LEU A 65 -4.66 -7.59 -12.75
CA LEU A 65 -4.38 -7.26 -11.34
C LEU A 65 -5.32 -6.18 -10.83
N VAL A 66 -5.59 -6.19 -9.53
CA VAL A 66 -6.32 -5.11 -8.86
C VAL A 66 -5.47 -4.53 -7.74
N ILE A 67 -5.48 -3.20 -7.60
CA ILE A 67 -4.94 -2.49 -6.44
C ILE A 67 -6.11 -1.92 -5.65
N PHE A 68 -6.14 -2.23 -4.35
CA PHE A 68 -6.98 -1.53 -3.39
C PHE A 68 -6.10 -0.69 -2.48
N THR A 69 -6.30 0.62 -2.51
CA THR A 69 -5.51 1.58 -1.72
C THR A 69 -6.07 1.80 -0.32
N GLY A 70 -7.04 1.00 0.14
CA GLY A 70 -7.59 1.12 1.50
C GLY A 70 -8.90 1.87 1.55
N ASP A 71 -9.33 2.18 2.77
CA ASP A 71 -10.64 2.75 3.07
C ASP A 71 -11.76 1.82 2.61
N THR A 72 -11.81 0.66 3.23
CA THR A 72 -12.91 -0.30 3.15
C THR A 72 -14.26 0.34 3.45
N LYS A 73 -14.32 1.20 4.48
CA LYS A 73 -15.59 1.82 4.90
C LYS A 73 -15.48 3.33 4.95
N ASP A 74 -16.63 4.01 4.98
CA ASP A 74 -16.66 5.45 5.21
C ASP A 74 -16.06 5.86 6.58
N GLY A 75 -15.60 7.10 6.68
CA GLY A 75 -14.92 7.62 7.87
C GLY A 75 -15.78 7.71 9.15
N SER A 76 -17.07 7.35 9.10
CA SER A 76 -18.01 7.44 10.21
C SER A 76 -18.67 6.11 10.62
N SER A 77 -18.63 5.09 9.76
CA SER A 77 -19.17 3.76 10.06
C SER A 77 -18.34 3.01 11.12
N VAL A 78 -18.98 2.07 11.81
CA VAL A 78 -18.37 1.27 12.88
C VAL A 78 -17.24 0.36 12.37
N CYS A 79 -16.15 0.24 13.12
CA CYS A 79 -15.01 -0.63 12.80
C CYS A 79 -15.15 -2.06 13.37
N SER A 80 -16.34 -2.64 13.29
CA SER A 80 -16.55 -4.01 13.76
C SER A 80 -15.87 -5.02 12.84
N ASP A 81 -15.56 -6.21 13.38
CA ASP A 81 -14.98 -7.34 12.64
C ASP A 81 -15.80 -7.70 11.38
N GLU A 82 -17.11 -7.53 11.45
CA GLU A 82 -18.04 -7.70 10.32
C GLU A 82 -17.74 -6.72 9.19
N VAL A 83 -17.53 -5.43 9.49
CA VAL A 83 -17.34 -4.37 8.48
C VAL A 83 -15.93 -4.40 7.90
N ILE A 84 -14.91 -4.36 8.76
CA ILE A 84 -13.51 -4.22 8.30
C ILE A 84 -12.86 -5.57 7.96
N GLY A 85 -13.48 -6.69 8.35
CA GLY A 85 -13.00 -8.03 8.08
C GLY A 85 -13.90 -8.78 7.12
N LYS A 86 -15.03 -9.30 7.61
CA LYS A 86 -15.86 -10.25 6.85
C LYS A 86 -16.38 -9.66 5.54
N LYS A 87 -16.97 -8.46 5.56
CA LYS A 87 -17.50 -7.82 4.35
C LYS A 87 -16.41 -7.50 3.33
N LEU A 88 -15.20 -7.13 3.77
CA LEU A 88 -14.07 -6.89 2.89
C LEU A 88 -13.53 -8.19 2.27
N ILE A 89 -13.44 -9.27 3.07
CA ILE A 89 -13.10 -10.61 2.57
C ILE A 89 -14.13 -11.05 1.51
N ASP A 90 -15.43 -10.91 1.80
CA ASP A 90 -16.50 -11.24 0.87
C ASP A 90 -16.47 -10.37 -0.41
N TYR A 91 -16.05 -9.11 -0.29
CA TYR A 91 -15.84 -8.21 -1.42
C TYR A 91 -14.70 -8.71 -2.32
N PHE A 92 -13.52 -8.97 -1.74
CA PHE A 92 -12.37 -9.48 -2.48
C PHE A 92 -12.65 -10.85 -3.13
N ASN A 93 -13.32 -11.75 -2.43
CA ASN A 93 -13.64 -13.09 -2.96
C ASN A 93 -14.54 -13.06 -4.21
N LYS A 94 -15.21 -11.93 -4.48
CA LYS A 94 -16.00 -11.72 -5.70
C LYS A 94 -15.20 -11.12 -6.85
N ILE A 95 -13.99 -10.61 -6.60
CA ILE A 95 -13.10 -10.12 -7.66
C ILE A 95 -12.34 -11.30 -8.24
N ASN A 96 -12.44 -11.49 -9.55
CA ASN A 96 -11.78 -12.60 -10.24
C ASN A 96 -10.25 -12.45 -10.23
N ALA A 97 -9.74 -11.24 -10.47
CA ALA A 97 -8.31 -10.97 -10.53
C ALA A 97 -7.65 -10.92 -9.14
N PRO A 98 -6.32 -11.13 -9.05
CA PRO A 98 -5.56 -10.97 -7.82
C PRO A 98 -5.57 -9.53 -7.31
N VAL A 99 -5.71 -9.35 -5.99
CA VAL A 99 -5.84 -8.03 -5.34
C VAL A 99 -4.65 -7.73 -4.44
N ILE A 100 -3.90 -6.68 -4.75
CA ILE A 100 -2.92 -6.06 -3.86
C ILE A 100 -3.65 -5.09 -2.94
N TYR A 101 -3.46 -5.23 -1.63
CA TYR A 101 -4.15 -4.43 -0.62
C TYR A 101 -3.17 -3.58 0.18
N SER A 102 -3.27 -2.26 0.03
CA SER A 102 -2.71 -1.26 0.95
C SER A 102 -3.78 -0.87 1.96
N VAL A 103 -3.51 -1.02 3.25
CA VAL A 103 -4.45 -0.67 4.33
C VAL A 103 -4.67 0.83 4.38
N GLY A 104 -5.92 1.28 4.63
CA GLY A 104 -6.29 2.69 4.78
C GLY A 104 -6.55 3.09 6.23
N ASP A 105 -6.77 4.37 6.47
CA ASP A 105 -6.92 4.91 7.84
C ASP A 105 -8.33 4.61 8.42
N ASN A 106 -9.34 4.50 7.55
CA ASN A 106 -10.71 4.22 7.94
C ASN A 106 -10.90 2.85 8.65
N GLU A 107 -10.07 1.84 8.40
CA GLU A 107 -10.27 0.50 8.99
C GLU A 107 -9.60 0.31 10.34
N TRP A 108 -8.74 1.25 10.78
CA TRP A 108 -8.05 1.10 12.07
C TRP A 108 -7.73 2.41 12.79
N THR A 109 -6.99 3.35 12.19
CA THR A 109 -6.62 4.62 12.87
C THR A 109 -7.85 5.41 13.25
N ASP A 110 -8.80 5.58 12.33
CA ASP A 110 -10.02 6.33 12.60
C ASP A 110 -11.01 5.63 13.54
N CYS A 111 -10.77 4.37 13.89
CA CYS A 111 -11.67 3.59 14.73
C CYS A 111 -11.73 4.09 16.17
N HIS A 112 -10.78 4.93 16.59
CA HIS A 112 -10.83 5.65 17.87
C HIS A 112 -11.96 6.68 17.96
N ARG A 113 -12.60 7.04 16.84
CA ARG A 113 -13.71 8.00 16.79
C ARG A 113 -14.93 7.40 17.48
N VAL A 114 -15.70 8.25 18.16
CA VAL A 114 -16.92 7.82 18.87
C VAL A 114 -17.93 7.17 17.92
N SER A 115 -18.13 7.75 16.74
CA SER A 115 -19.00 7.19 15.68
C SER A 115 -18.56 5.82 15.20
N ASN A 116 -17.25 5.54 15.23
CA ASN A 116 -16.67 4.33 14.68
C ASN A 116 -16.62 3.19 15.71
N GLY A 117 -17.17 3.42 16.91
CA GLY A 117 -17.23 2.45 18.01
C GLY A 117 -16.21 2.68 19.13
N SER A 118 -15.36 3.72 19.04
CA SER A 118 -14.28 3.97 20.02
C SER A 118 -13.33 2.79 20.23
N TYR A 119 -13.06 2.01 19.17
CA TYR A 119 -12.12 0.88 19.24
C TYR A 119 -10.70 1.37 19.48
N ASP A 120 -9.85 0.49 20.02
CA ASP A 120 -8.40 0.68 20.03
C ASP A 120 -7.84 0.48 18.60
N PRO A 121 -7.28 1.53 17.96
CA PRO A 121 -6.69 1.39 16.63
C PRO A 121 -5.62 0.31 16.51
N LEU A 122 -4.80 0.10 17.54
CA LEU A 122 -3.69 -0.86 17.47
C LEU A 122 -4.20 -2.30 17.52
N GLU A 123 -5.30 -2.52 18.22
CA GLU A 123 -6.00 -3.80 18.20
C GLU A 123 -6.64 -4.04 16.82
N ARG A 124 -7.30 -3.04 16.23
CA ARG A 124 -7.88 -3.12 14.86
C ARG A 124 -6.81 -3.41 13.81
N LEU A 125 -5.65 -2.75 13.87
CA LEU A 125 -4.53 -3.05 12.97
C LEU A 125 -4.00 -4.47 13.14
N SER A 126 -3.89 -4.93 14.38
CA SER A 126 -3.48 -6.30 14.67
C SER A 126 -4.48 -7.31 14.12
N TYR A 127 -5.78 -7.02 14.19
CA TYR A 127 -6.83 -7.83 13.56
C TYR A 127 -6.66 -7.89 12.04
N ILE A 128 -6.53 -6.73 11.36
CA ILE A 128 -6.32 -6.65 9.90
C ILE A 128 -5.11 -7.47 9.45
N ARG A 129 -3.96 -7.33 10.13
CA ARG A 129 -2.75 -8.13 9.89
C ARG A 129 -3.05 -9.62 9.92
N ARG A 130 -3.69 -10.10 10.98
CA ARG A 130 -3.98 -11.53 11.17
C ARG A 130 -4.92 -12.13 10.11
N ILE A 131 -5.85 -11.35 9.55
CA ILE A 131 -6.86 -11.91 8.64
C ILE A 131 -6.50 -11.74 7.16
N PHE A 132 -5.85 -10.64 6.77
CA PHE A 132 -5.51 -10.37 5.37
C PHE A 132 -4.06 -10.72 5.03
N PHE A 133 -3.16 -10.67 6.00
CA PHE A 133 -1.72 -10.69 5.76
C PHE A 133 -1.04 -11.92 6.38
N ASN A 134 -1.83 -12.96 6.68
CA ASN A 134 -1.37 -14.24 7.23
C ASN A 134 -0.90 -15.26 6.17
N LYS A 135 -0.87 -14.85 4.90
CA LYS A 135 -0.47 -15.69 3.77
C LYS A 135 0.46 -14.92 2.82
N PRO A 136 1.39 -15.60 2.14
CA PRO A 136 2.31 -14.98 1.17
C PRO A 136 1.67 -14.84 -0.22
N TYR A 137 0.39 -14.47 -0.27
CA TYR A 137 -0.39 -14.36 -1.50
C TYR A 137 -1.21 -13.06 -1.52
N THR A 138 -1.49 -12.53 -2.71
CA THR A 138 -2.52 -11.49 -2.91
C THR A 138 -3.90 -11.98 -2.51
N GLN A 139 -4.85 -11.06 -2.38
CA GLN A 139 -6.26 -11.39 -2.13
C GLN A 139 -6.99 -11.60 -3.47
N GLY A 140 -8.31 -11.69 -3.45
CA GLY A 140 -9.11 -11.98 -4.64
C GLY A 140 -9.37 -13.47 -4.81
N LYS A 141 -10.16 -13.85 -5.82
CA LYS A 141 -10.42 -15.26 -6.12
C LYS A 141 -9.19 -15.98 -6.67
N ASN A 142 -8.42 -15.29 -7.50
CA ASN A 142 -7.13 -15.77 -8.00
C ASN A 142 -5.99 -15.13 -7.19
N HIS A 143 -4.97 -15.92 -6.89
CA HIS A 143 -3.87 -15.49 -6.03
C HIS A 143 -2.54 -15.46 -6.80
N LEU A 144 -1.71 -14.46 -6.52
CA LEU A 144 -0.32 -14.41 -6.91
C LEU A 144 0.58 -14.44 -5.67
N PRO A 145 1.75 -15.09 -5.74
CA PRO A 145 2.72 -15.05 -4.67
C PRO A 145 3.25 -13.62 -4.49
N VAL A 146 3.43 -13.22 -3.23
CA VAL A 146 4.00 -11.92 -2.85
C VAL A 146 5.01 -12.09 -1.72
N ASP A 147 6.01 -11.22 -1.69
CA ASP A 147 6.79 -11.04 -0.48
C ASP A 147 5.96 -10.23 0.52
N ARG A 148 6.06 -10.60 1.81
CA ARG A 148 5.60 -9.79 2.95
C ARG A 148 6.83 -9.32 3.73
N GLN A 149 6.84 -8.08 4.25
CA GLN A 149 8.01 -7.58 4.98
C GLN A 149 8.20 -8.26 6.34
N GLY A 150 7.11 -8.47 7.08
CA GLY A 150 7.10 -9.10 8.39
C GLY A 150 6.71 -10.57 8.37
N LYS A 151 6.70 -11.19 9.56
CA LYS A 151 6.12 -12.53 9.74
C LYS A 151 4.63 -12.48 9.38
N LEU A 152 4.15 -13.47 8.63
CA LEU A 152 2.75 -13.58 8.22
C LEU A 152 1.79 -13.39 9.40
N GLY A 153 0.87 -12.43 9.26
CA GLY A 153 -0.15 -12.11 10.27
C GLY A 153 0.31 -11.20 11.41
N ASP A 154 1.57 -10.76 11.39
CA ASP A 154 2.21 -9.98 12.47
C ASP A 154 2.61 -8.57 11.98
N LYS A 155 3.33 -7.81 12.80
CA LYS A 155 3.83 -6.47 12.47
C LYS A 155 4.51 -6.44 11.10
N PHE A 156 4.13 -5.44 10.30
CA PHE A 156 4.63 -5.14 8.96
C PHE A 156 4.30 -6.19 7.89
N SER A 157 3.52 -7.23 8.21
CA SER A 157 3.06 -8.20 7.20
C SER A 157 2.13 -7.58 6.15
N GLU A 158 1.54 -6.43 6.46
CA GLU A 158 0.72 -5.67 5.54
C GLU A 158 1.49 -5.02 4.38
N ASN A 159 2.80 -4.83 4.53
CA ASN A 159 3.65 -4.38 3.43
C ASN A 159 3.91 -5.54 2.48
N SER A 160 3.74 -5.29 1.19
CA SER A 160 3.89 -6.30 0.17
C SER A 160 4.68 -5.82 -1.03
N ARG A 161 5.31 -6.76 -1.73
CA ARG A 161 5.80 -6.50 -3.08
C ARG A 161 5.77 -7.75 -3.94
N LEU A 162 5.70 -7.54 -5.25
CA LEU A 162 5.89 -8.57 -6.24
C LEU A 162 6.45 -7.94 -7.52
N ILE A 163 7.15 -8.75 -8.32
CA ILE A 163 7.55 -8.36 -9.67
C ILE A 163 6.58 -9.02 -10.64
N TYR A 164 5.98 -8.23 -11.53
CA TYR A 164 5.06 -8.68 -12.57
C TYR A 164 5.46 -8.04 -13.89
N HIS A 165 5.76 -8.85 -14.91
CA HIS A 165 6.17 -8.37 -16.24
C HIS A 165 7.24 -7.25 -16.20
N ASN A 166 8.33 -7.50 -15.47
CA ASN A 166 9.45 -6.55 -15.27
C ASN A 166 9.08 -5.20 -14.62
N VAL A 167 7.96 -5.15 -13.91
CA VAL A 167 7.53 -4.02 -13.08
C VAL A 167 7.45 -4.45 -11.62
N MET A 168 8.03 -3.67 -10.71
CA MET A 168 7.84 -3.85 -9.27
C MET A 168 6.51 -3.23 -8.87
N LEU A 169 5.64 -4.00 -8.22
CA LEU A 169 4.52 -3.47 -7.47
C LEU A 169 4.86 -3.57 -5.99
N VAL A 170 4.81 -2.45 -5.28
CA VAL A 170 5.08 -2.37 -3.84
C VAL A 170 3.92 -1.67 -3.15
N SER A 171 3.28 -2.36 -2.21
CA SER A 171 2.29 -1.78 -1.32
C SER A 171 2.96 -1.44 0.01
N LEU A 172 2.75 -0.20 0.45
CA LEU A 172 3.25 0.33 1.71
C LEU A 172 2.09 0.81 2.55
N HIS A 173 2.13 0.46 3.84
CA HIS A 173 1.14 0.91 4.80
C HIS A 173 1.43 2.36 5.19
N VAL A 174 1.16 3.31 4.31
CA VAL A 174 1.22 4.77 4.55
C VAL A 174 -0.20 5.30 4.41
N VAL A 175 -0.75 5.84 5.51
CA VAL A 175 -2.19 6.12 5.63
C VAL A 175 -2.46 7.57 6.02
N GLY A 176 -3.68 8.01 5.78
CA GLY A 176 -4.25 9.28 6.18
C GLY A 176 -4.21 9.45 7.68
N SER A 177 -4.90 10.48 8.18
CA SER A 177 -4.86 10.82 9.61
C SER A 177 -3.40 11.01 10.11
N ASN A 178 -2.60 11.72 9.30
CA ASN A 178 -1.18 12.01 9.53
C ASN A 178 -0.33 10.76 9.76
N ASN A 179 -0.63 9.65 9.07
CA ASN A 179 0.12 8.39 9.18
C ASN A 179 0.15 7.82 10.60
N ASN A 180 -0.87 8.13 11.43
CA ASN A 180 -0.95 7.83 12.86
C ASN A 180 0.02 8.62 13.76
N LEU A 181 0.77 9.59 13.22
CA LEU A 181 1.57 10.52 14.03
C LEU A 181 0.66 11.56 14.70
N VAL A 182 0.57 11.52 16.03
CA VAL A 182 -0.24 12.47 16.79
C VAL A 182 0.59 13.69 17.16
N SER A 183 0.60 14.69 16.28
CA SER A 183 1.41 15.92 16.43
C SER A 183 0.64 17.13 16.97
N SER A 184 -0.62 16.97 17.36
CA SER A 184 -1.46 18.01 17.97
C SER A 184 -2.62 17.45 18.77
N ASP A 185 -3.16 18.25 19.71
CA ASP A 185 -4.35 17.94 20.51
C ASP A 185 -5.55 17.58 19.65
N LYS A 186 -5.73 18.29 18.53
CA LYS A 186 -6.82 18.02 17.59
C LYS A 186 -6.69 16.62 16.98
N LEU A 187 -5.48 16.20 16.64
CA LEU A 187 -5.25 14.83 16.15
C LEU A 187 -5.49 13.79 17.23
N CYS A 188 -5.33 14.12 18.51
CA CYS A 188 -5.60 13.20 19.63
C CYS A 188 -7.09 13.11 19.98
N PHE A 189 -7.75 14.25 20.22
CA PHE A 189 -9.05 14.29 20.91
C PHE A 189 -10.26 14.54 20.00
N LYS A 190 -10.07 14.98 18.75
CA LYS A 190 -11.20 15.31 17.87
C LYS A 190 -12.12 14.09 17.70
N LYS A 191 -13.36 14.22 18.18
CA LYS A 191 -14.41 13.19 18.12
C LYS A 191 -13.99 11.85 18.76
N SER A 192 -13.10 11.88 19.76
CA SER A 192 -12.52 10.67 20.37
C SER A 192 -12.62 10.67 21.88
N LYS A 193 -12.54 9.48 22.48
CA LYS A 193 -12.40 9.25 23.93
C LYS A 193 -10.95 8.93 24.34
N ARG A 194 -9.99 9.00 23.40
CA ARG A 194 -8.58 8.69 23.68
C ARG A 194 -8.03 9.57 24.79
N THR A 195 -7.16 8.97 25.58
CA THR A 195 -6.28 9.66 26.51
C THR A 195 -4.98 10.04 25.79
N TRP A 196 -4.18 10.92 26.39
CA TRP A 196 -2.82 11.20 25.89
C TRP A 196 -1.97 9.94 25.76
N LYS A 197 -2.11 8.99 26.69
CA LYS A 197 -1.40 7.69 26.65
C LYS A 197 -1.76 6.87 25.40
N ASP A 198 -3.00 6.93 24.93
CA ASP A 198 -3.40 6.24 23.70
C ASP A 198 -2.78 6.90 22.47
N CYS A 199 -2.64 8.22 22.49
CA CYS A 199 -2.02 9.01 21.42
C CYS A 199 -0.48 8.86 21.38
N GLU A 200 0.16 8.67 22.54
CA GLU A 200 1.57 8.28 22.62
C GLU A 200 1.80 6.92 21.97
N LYS A 201 0.98 5.91 22.31
CA LYS A 201 1.04 4.58 21.68
C LYS A 201 0.83 4.63 20.16
N ALA A 202 -0.09 5.47 19.69
CA ALA A 202 -0.31 5.69 18.26
C ALA A 202 0.95 6.25 17.58
N THR A 203 1.60 7.22 18.22
CA THR A 203 2.84 7.80 17.72
C THR A 203 4.01 6.81 17.73
N ASP A 204 4.09 5.95 18.75
CA ASP A 204 5.11 4.89 18.81
C ASP A 204 4.90 3.83 17.73
N GLU A 205 3.65 3.45 17.46
CA GLU A 205 3.31 2.59 16.32
C GLU A 205 3.76 3.23 15.00
N TYR A 206 3.44 4.52 14.79
CA TYR A 206 3.87 5.26 13.60
C TYR A 206 5.39 5.20 13.45
N ARG A 207 6.16 5.50 14.50
CA ARG A 207 7.63 5.51 14.44
C ARG A 207 8.19 4.16 14.00
N GLU A 208 7.68 3.08 14.59
CA GLU A 208 8.13 1.72 14.29
C GLU A 208 7.75 1.30 12.86
N ARG A 209 6.48 1.51 12.46
CA ARG A 209 5.98 1.17 11.12
C ARG A 209 6.61 2.04 10.04
N ASN A 210 6.77 3.34 10.27
CA ASN A 210 7.41 4.24 9.30
C ASN A 210 8.84 3.80 9.03
N LYS A 211 9.63 3.47 10.06
CA LYS A 211 10.97 2.91 9.89
C LYS A 211 10.97 1.63 9.04
N ALA A 212 9.99 0.74 9.26
CA ALA A 212 9.82 -0.47 8.45
C ALA A 212 9.46 -0.12 6.99
N ASN A 213 8.49 0.77 6.76
CA ASN A 213 8.07 1.22 5.43
C ASN A 213 9.24 1.82 4.64
N ILE A 214 10.03 2.70 5.25
CA ILE A 214 11.21 3.29 4.62
C ILE A 214 12.22 2.22 4.19
N LYS A 215 12.50 1.26 5.08
CA LYS A 215 13.37 0.13 4.74
C LYS A 215 12.82 -0.68 3.56
N TRP A 216 11.52 -0.98 3.56
CA TRP A 216 10.86 -1.75 2.50
C TRP A 216 10.90 -1.03 1.15
N LEU A 217 10.66 0.29 1.15
CA LEU A 217 10.73 1.13 -0.03
C LEU A 217 12.13 1.11 -0.64
N LYS A 218 13.16 1.41 0.16
CA LYS A 218 14.56 1.39 -0.28
C LYS A 218 14.98 0.01 -0.82
N GLU A 219 14.62 -1.05 -0.12
CA GLU A 219 14.91 -2.43 -0.56
C GLU A 219 14.22 -2.76 -1.89
N SER A 220 12.97 -2.32 -2.09
CA SER A 220 12.22 -2.56 -3.31
C SER A 220 12.84 -1.84 -4.51
N PHE A 221 13.26 -0.58 -4.34
CA PHE A 221 14.01 0.16 -5.36
C PHE A 221 15.40 -0.42 -5.62
N ALA A 222 16.10 -0.89 -4.59
CA ALA A 222 17.39 -1.57 -4.75
C ALA A 222 17.26 -2.86 -5.57
N ILE A 223 16.20 -3.65 -5.32
CA ILE A 223 15.87 -4.83 -6.14
C ILE A 223 15.53 -4.42 -7.57
N ALA A 224 14.72 -3.37 -7.75
CA ALA A 224 14.34 -2.89 -9.07
C ALA A 224 15.55 -2.45 -9.89
N LYS A 225 16.49 -1.71 -9.28
CA LYS A 225 17.78 -1.33 -9.88
C LYS A 225 18.62 -2.57 -10.23
N LYS A 226 18.79 -3.50 -9.28
CA LYS A 226 19.59 -4.72 -9.48
C LYS A 226 19.06 -5.62 -10.59
N LYS A 227 17.72 -5.73 -10.71
CA LYS A 227 17.06 -6.53 -11.74
C LYS A 227 16.75 -5.75 -13.02
N ASN A 228 17.19 -4.49 -13.14
CA ASN A 228 16.91 -3.61 -14.29
C ASN A 228 15.42 -3.54 -14.66
N LEU A 229 14.55 -3.48 -13.64
CA LEU A 229 13.10 -3.40 -13.84
C LEU A 229 12.75 -2.08 -14.53
N LYS A 230 11.67 -2.09 -15.32
CA LYS A 230 11.27 -0.96 -16.17
C LYS A 230 10.49 0.10 -15.39
N ALA A 231 9.80 -0.32 -14.34
CA ALA A 231 9.02 0.57 -13.51
C ALA A 231 8.86 0.09 -12.06
N VAL A 232 8.50 1.02 -11.18
CA VAL A 232 8.05 0.77 -9.81
C VAL A 232 6.69 1.44 -9.61
N ILE A 233 5.67 0.66 -9.26
CA ILE A 233 4.35 1.14 -8.84
C ILE A 233 4.30 1.06 -7.32
N VAL A 234 4.16 2.21 -6.66
CA VAL A 234 4.04 2.34 -5.22
C VAL A 234 2.58 2.58 -4.87
N ALA A 235 1.96 1.67 -4.13
CA ALA A 235 0.59 1.80 -3.64
C ALA A 235 0.58 2.17 -2.16
N ILE A 236 -0.10 3.27 -1.83
CA ILE A 236 -0.36 3.74 -0.47
C ILE A 236 -1.83 4.14 -0.36
N GLN A 237 -2.33 4.44 0.86
CA GLN A 237 -3.64 5.06 0.98
C GLN A 237 -3.56 6.59 0.90
N ALA A 238 -2.70 7.20 1.70
CA ALA A 238 -2.72 8.65 1.97
C ALA A 238 -2.53 9.53 0.73
N ASP A 239 -3.24 10.67 0.68
CA ASP A 239 -2.84 11.79 -0.17
C ASP A 239 -1.81 12.66 0.56
N ILE A 240 -0.54 12.34 0.36
CA ILE A 240 0.57 13.05 1.00
C ILE A 240 0.70 14.51 0.53
N TYR A 241 0.14 14.88 -0.62
CA TYR A 241 0.24 16.23 -1.19
C TYR A 241 -0.91 17.14 -0.74
N TYR A 242 -1.98 16.60 -0.16
CA TYR A 242 -3.12 17.42 0.28
C TYR A 242 -2.71 18.44 1.36
N PRO A 243 -3.24 19.69 1.34
CA PRO A 243 -4.18 20.29 0.38
C PRO A 243 -3.47 21.07 -0.74
N TYR A 244 -2.24 20.72 -1.09
CA TYR A 244 -1.42 21.47 -2.02
C TYR A 244 -1.66 21.02 -3.46
N VAL A 245 -1.98 21.98 -4.32
CA VAL A 245 -2.14 21.74 -5.77
C VAL A 245 -0.79 21.46 -6.46
N PRO A 246 -0.75 20.63 -7.52
CA PRO A 246 0.47 20.22 -8.23
C PRO A 246 1.02 21.33 -9.15
N THR A 247 1.35 22.48 -8.56
CA THR A 247 2.01 23.62 -9.22
C THR A 247 3.31 23.93 -8.51
N ILE A 248 4.25 24.65 -9.12
CA ILE A 248 5.50 25.07 -8.44
C ILE A 248 5.19 25.82 -7.13
N LYS A 249 4.18 26.70 -7.12
CA LYS A 249 3.77 27.44 -5.91
C LYS A 249 3.18 26.50 -4.85
N GLY A 250 2.36 25.53 -5.27
CA GLY A 250 1.79 24.53 -4.37
C GLY A 250 2.86 23.61 -3.79
N TYR A 251 3.76 23.09 -4.63
CA TYR A 251 4.88 22.25 -4.23
C TYR A 251 5.83 22.99 -3.27
N LYS A 252 6.14 24.26 -3.49
CA LYS A 252 6.90 25.09 -2.52
C LYS A 252 6.23 25.19 -1.15
N LYS A 253 4.89 25.25 -1.10
CA LYS A 253 4.15 25.25 0.17
C LYS A 253 4.15 23.86 0.81
N PHE A 254 3.98 22.82 0.01
CA PHE A 254 4.08 21.43 0.45
C PHE A 254 5.45 21.14 1.09
N LEU A 255 6.56 21.52 0.45
CA LEU A 255 7.90 21.34 1.01
C LEU A 255 8.08 22.02 2.37
N LYS A 256 7.50 23.21 2.58
CA LYS A 256 7.53 23.89 3.89
C LYS A 256 6.75 23.15 4.99
N ASN A 257 5.81 22.29 4.59
CA ASN A 257 5.02 21.46 5.50
C ASN A 257 5.69 20.12 5.82
N LEU A 258 6.81 19.79 5.18
CA LEU A 258 7.60 18.60 5.48
C LEU A 258 8.52 18.88 6.66
N ASN A 259 8.05 18.55 7.85
CA ASN A 259 8.75 18.73 9.13
C ASN A 259 8.44 17.56 10.08
N GLU A 260 8.94 17.63 11.31
CA GLU A 260 8.81 16.58 12.33
C GLU A 260 7.37 16.31 12.79
N LYS A 261 6.42 17.21 12.49
CA LYS A 261 5.00 17.06 12.82
C LYS A 261 4.19 16.42 11.69
N ASN A 262 4.79 16.29 10.50
CA ASN A 262 4.18 15.70 9.33
C ASN A 262 4.63 14.24 9.19
N GLY A 263 3.66 13.31 9.32
CA GLY A 263 3.90 11.87 9.30
C GLY A 263 4.37 11.32 7.95
N PHE A 264 4.39 12.15 6.91
CA PHE A 264 4.77 11.78 5.54
C PHE A 264 6.17 12.25 5.15
N THR A 265 6.84 13.05 5.99
CA THR A 265 8.14 13.68 5.67
C THR A 265 9.20 12.67 5.24
N ASP A 266 9.42 11.62 6.04
CA ASP A 266 10.43 10.60 5.73
C ASP A 266 10.09 9.83 4.44
N PHE A 267 8.81 9.46 4.28
CA PHE A 267 8.34 8.73 3.12
C PHE A 267 8.55 9.53 1.83
N PHE A 268 8.13 10.80 1.82
CA PHE A 268 8.29 11.66 0.66
C PHE A 268 9.77 11.85 0.30
N ASN A 269 10.62 12.11 1.30
CA ASN A 269 12.04 12.32 1.06
C ASN A 269 12.70 11.10 0.42
N VAL A 270 12.41 9.90 0.93
CA VAL A 270 12.94 8.65 0.38
C VAL A 270 12.33 8.32 -0.98
N LEU A 271 11.02 8.53 -1.17
CA LEU A 271 10.38 8.33 -2.47
C LEU A 271 11.01 9.23 -3.54
N LYS A 272 11.24 10.51 -3.23
CA LYS A 272 11.89 11.46 -4.13
C LYS A 272 13.32 11.04 -4.47
N GLU A 273 14.13 10.70 -3.45
CA GLU A 273 15.51 10.25 -3.64
C GLU A 273 15.58 8.99 -4.52
N GLU A 274 14.80 7.96 -4.18
CA GLU A 274 14.79 6.72 -4.93
C GLU A 274 14.29 6.91 -6.36
N THR A 275 13.25 7.74 -6.56
CA THR A 275 12.72 8.06 -7.89
C THR A 275 13.76 8.75 -8.77
N ILE A 276 14.46 9.76 -8.25
CA ILE A 276 15.51 10.47 -8.99
C ILE A 276 16.66 9.52 -9.36
N SER A 277 16.98 8.57 -8.49
CA SER A 277 18.06 7.60 -8.72
C SER A 277 17.66 6.41 -9.61
N PHE A 278 16.37 6.22 -9.88
CA PHE A 278 15.86 5.06 -10.59
C PHE A 278 15.75 5.34 -12.09
N PRO A 279 16.40 4.55 -12.97
CA PRO A 279 16.38 4.81 -14.41
C PRO A 279 15.03 4.53 -15.08
N GLY A 280 14.12 3.81 -14.41
CA GLY A 280 12.78 3.49 -14.91
C GLY A 280 11.72 4.51 -14.47
N GLN A 281 10.46 4.19 -14.78
CA GLN A 281 9.31 5.02 -14.42
C GLN A 281 8.76 4.67 -13.02
N VAL A 282 8.24 5.66 -12.31
CA VAL A 282 7.65 5.50 -10.98
C VAL A 282 6.22 6.04 -10.99
N LEU A 283 5.28 5.22 -10.54
CA LEU A 283 3.89 5.60 -10.35
C LEU A 283 3.51 5.50 -8.88
N LEU A 284 3.04 6.59 -8.29
CA LEU A 284 2.36 6.58 -7.00
C LEU A 284 0.85 6.37 -7.22
N VAL A 285 0.30 5.28 -6.71
CA VAL A 285 -1.14 4.99 -6.71
C VAL A 285 -1.65 5.23 -5.30
N HIS A 286 -2.62 6.12 -5.13
CA HIS A 286 -3.20 6.43 -3.81
C HIS A 286 -4.70 6.73 -3.86
N GLY A 287 -5.23 7.07 -2.69
CA GLY A 287 -6.62 7.40 -2.45
C GLY A 287 -6.78 8.59 -1.48
N ASP A 288 -7.64 8.45 -0.47
CA ASP A 288 -7.83 9.36 0.68
C ASP A 288 -8.70 10.60 0.39
N THR A 289 -8.33 11.42 -0.61
CA THR A 289 -9.02 12.69 -0.89
C THR A 289 -10.31 12.53 -1.69
N HIS A 290 -10.52 11.36 -2.31
CA HIS A 290 -11.67 11.00 -3.15
C HIS A 290 -11.83 11.86 -4.40
N PHE A 291 -10.71 12.32 -4.97
CA PHE A 291 -10.67 13.13 -6.17
C PHE A 291 -9.79 12.46 -7.22
N PHE A 292 -10.42 11.89 -8.27
CA PHE A 292 -9.65 11.29 -9.35
C PHE A 292 -8.73 12.32 -10.01
N GLN A 293 -7.43 12.03 -10.01
CA GLN A 293 -6.42 12.85 -10.67
C GLN A 293 -5.27 11.99 -11.17
N PHE A 294 -4.69 12.40 -12.30
CA PHE A 294 -3.45 11.85 -12.83
C PHE A 294 -2.52 13.00 -13.21
N ASP A 295 -1.37 13.10 -12.54
CA ASP A 295 -0.46 14.24 -12.67
C ASP A 295 1.01 13.90 -12.39
N LYS A 296 1.87 14.92 -12.46
CA LYS A 296 3.30 14.87 -12.11
C LYS A 296 3.60 15.89 -11.00
N PRO A 297 3.39 15.55 -9.72
CA PRO A 297 3.38 16.53 -8.63
C PRO A 297 4.77 16.79 -8.01
N MET A 298 5.83 16.18 -8.56
CA MET A 298 7.19 16.26 -8.03
C MET A 298 8.08 17.12 -8.92
N PHE A 299 8.85 18.02 -8.32
CA PHE A 299 9.74 18.96 -9.01
C PHE A 299 11.17 18.87 -8.47
N PHE A 300 12.14 19.09 -9.33
CA PHE A 300 13.52 19.34 -8.95
C PHE A 300 13.64 20.70 -8.25
N GLU A 301 14.17 20.72 -7.04
CA GLU A 301 14.29 21.96 -6.25
C GLU A 301 15.38 22.91 -6.80
N SER A 302 16.33 22.39 -7.57
CA SER A 302 17.44 23.17 -8.16
C SER A 302 16.98 24.15 -9.24
N ASN A 303 15.98 23.78 -10.04
CA ASN A 303 15.54 24.55 -11.21
C ASN A 303 14.02 24.59 -11.40
N TRP A 304 13.24 23.95 -10.51
CA TRP A 304 11.78 23.87 -10.53
C TRP A 304 11.19 23.21 -11.78
N THR A 305 11.95 22.35 -12.47
CA THR A 305 11.40 21.50 -13.53
C THR A 305 10.76 20.24 -12.96
N ILE A 306 9.82 19.64 -13.69
CA ILE A 306 9.14 18.41 -13.28
C ILE A 306 10.14 17.24 -13.25
N VAL A 307 10.02 16.35 -12.26
CA VAL A 307 10.74 15.07 -12.23
C VAL A 307 10.12 14.14 -13.29
N PRO A 308 10.81 13.86 -14.40
CA PRO A 308 10.17 13.33 -15.61
C PRO A 308 9.65 11.90 -15.44
N ASN A 309 10.29 11.09 -14.61
CA ASN A 309 9.95 9.69 -14.40
C ASN A 309 8.98 9.46 -13.22
N PHE A 310 8.43 10.51 -12.61
CA PHE A 310 7.41 10.37 -11.57
C PHE A 310 6.04 10.76 -12.10
N SER A 311 5.03 9.93 -11.82
CA SER A 311 3.63 10.25 -11.99
C SER A 311 2.84 9.81 -10.77
N ARG A 312 1.67 10.39 -10.57
CA ARG A 312 0.73 10.04 -9.49
C ARG A 312 -0.64 9.81 -10.07
N VAL A 313 -1.34 8.80 -9.57
CA VAL A 313 -2.77 8.60 -9.80
C VAL A 313 -3.49 8.46 -8.47
N GLU A 314 -4.54 9.26 -8.28
CA GLU A 314 -5.51 9.09 -7.21
C GLU A 314 -6.74 8.39 -7.77
N THR A 315 -7.25 7.41 -7.05
CA THR A 315 -8.49 6.71 -7.40
C THR A 315 -9.74 7.49 -6.97
N PHE A 316 -10.91 6.99 -7.36
CA PHE A 316 -12.20 7.51 -6.90
C PHE A 316 -12.46 7.15 -5.43
N GLY A 317 -13.48 7.75 -4.81
CA GLY A 317 -13.84 7.41 -3.43
C GLY A 317 -15.19 8.00 -3.01
N GLY A 318 -15.52 7.93 -1.73
CA GLY A 318 -16.80 8.43 -1.25
C GLY A 318 -17.99 7.67 -1.85
N LYS A 319 -18.91 8.38 -2.49
CA LYS A 319 -20.09 7.78 -3.15
C LYS A 319 -19.80 7.24 -4.56
N GLU A 320 -18.63 7.53 -5.11
CA GLU A 320 -18.27 7.11 -6.47
C GLU A 320 -18.04 5.61 -6.56
N THR A 321 -18.64 4.97 -7.55
CA THR A 321 -18.43 3.55 -7.85
C THR A 321 -17.42 3.32 -8.97
N SER A 322 -17.06 4.40 -9.67
CA SER A 322 -16.06 4.43 -10.72
C SER A 322 -14.71 3.91 -10.22
N TRP A 323 -13.91 3.38 -11.15
CA TRP A 323 -12.57 2.83 -10.87
C TRP A 323 -11.59 3.26 -11.95
N VAL A 324 -10.30 3.05 -11.73
CA VAL A 324 -9.27 3.47 -12.70
C VAL A 324 -8.63 2.25 -13.34
N GLU A 325 -8.63 2.20 -14.68
CA GLU A 325 -7.84 1.24 -15.44
C GLU A 325 -6.45 1.85 -15.72
N ILE A 326 -5.40 1.10 -15.41
CA ILE A 326 -4.02 1.44 -15.72
C ILE A 326 -3.49 0.37 -16.66
N THR A 327 -3.25 0.72 -17.91
CA THR A 327 -2.47 -0.14 -18.81
C THR A 327 -1.00 0.12 -18.57
N VAL A 328 -0.25 -0.93 -18.27
CA VAL A 328 1.20 -0.89 -18.05
C VAL A 328 1.91 -1.48 -19.26
N ASN A 329 2.87 -0.76 -19.84
CA ASN A 329 3.63 -1.21 -21.00
C ASN A 329 5.15 -1.16 -20.74
N PRO A 330 5.76 -2.28 -20.28
CA PRO A 330 7.19 -2.36 -19.99
C PRO A 330 8.11 -2.06 -21.20
N ASN A 331 7.59 -2.19 -22.43
CA ASN A 331 8.35 -1.98 -23.67
C ASN A 331 8.21 -0.56 -24.25
N ASP A 332 7.35 0.28 -23.68
CA ASP A 332 7.17 1.67 -24.11
C ASP A 332 7.34 2.61 -22.91
N PRO A 333 8.57 3.07 -22.62
CA PRO A 333 8.81 3.98 -21.49
C PRO A 333 8.05 5.30 -21.57
N GLN A 334 7.70 5.78 -22.78
CA GLN A 334 6.96 7.04 -22.95
C GLN A 334 5.49 6.86 -22.57
N ASN A 335 4.91 5.71 -22.89
CA ASN A 335 3.54 5.33 -22.53
C ASN A 335 3.53 4.21 -21.49
N MET A 336 4.47 4.23 -20.52
CA MET A 336 4.60 3.17 -19.51
C MET A 336 3.31 2.97 -18.73
N PHE A 337 2.58 4.06 -18.45
CA PHE A 337 1.31 4.06 -17.75
C PHE A 337 0.28 4.84 -18.56
N VAL A 338 -0.75 4.16 -19.07
CA VAL A 338 -1.91 4.79 -19.70
C VAL A 338 -3.09 4.67 -18.74
N ILE A 339 -3.60 5.82 -18.31
CA ILE A 339 -4.65 5.91 -17.30
C ILE A 339 -6.00 6.17 -17.96
N LYS A 340 -6.99 5.34 -17.64
CA LYS A 340 -8.36 5.47 -18.14
C LYS A 340 -9.35 5.38 -16.97
N PRO A 341 -10.08 6.46 -16.63
CA PRO A 341 -11.18 6.36 -15.69
C PRO A 341 -12.31 5.53 -16.30
N VAL A 342 -12.85 4.58 -15.54
CA VAL A 342 -14.05 3.81 -15.89
C VAL A 342 -15.19 4.35 -15.05
N VAL A 343 -16.01 5.19 -15.68
CA VAL A 343 -17.10 5.92 -15.02
C VAL A 343 -18.33 5.03 -14.90
N LEU A 344 -18.86 4.92 -13.69
CA LEU A 344 -20.05 4.15 -13.35
C LEU A 344 -21.07 5.04 -12.63
N PRO A 345 -22.37 4.67 -12.61
CA PRO A 345 -23.36 5.38 -11.80
C PRO A 345 -23.01 5.39 -10.31
N ALA A 346 -23.18 6.52 -9.63
CA ALA A 346 -22.98 6.62 -8.18
C ALA A 346 -23.99 5.79 -7.36
N LEU A 347 -23.66 5.52 -6.08
CA LEU A 347 -24.41 4.68 -5.12
C LEU A 347 -25.70 5.28 -4.51
#